data_AF-A0A5B0LV72-F1
#
_entry.id   AF-A0A5B0LV72-F1
#
_cell.length_a   1.000
_cell.length_b   1.000
_cell.length_c   1.000
_cell.angle_alpha   90.00
_cell.angle_beta   90.00
_cell.angle_gamma   90.00
#
_symmetry.space_group_name_H-M   'P 1'
#
loop_
_entity.id
_entity.type
_entity.pdbx_description
1 polymer ?
#
loop_
_entity_poly.entity_id
_entity_poly.type
_entity_poly.pdbx_seq_one_letter_code
_entity_poly.pdbx_strand_id
1 'polypeptide(L)'
;MRQGGTILTVNGSQVAFIHTLFALGAFGTALALGCYLHYQKIVKNEWYSYPQEWFPSVSATIGDYYPERPIFQILIAFNSGPRLLLVYTNFMLFKPIFLAKPRPPLANSWLLKKESFFV
;
A
#
# COMPACT_ATOMS: atom_id res chain seq x y z
N MET A 1 33.74 4.92 19.52
CA MET A 1 32.40 4.62 18.94
C MET A 1 31.98 5.82 18.09
N ARG A 2 31.94 5.69 16.76
CA ARG A 2 31.55 6.82 15.89
C ARG A 2 30.04 7.00 16.06
N GLN A 3 29.64 8.10 16.71
CA GLN A 3 28.27 8.58 16.74
C GLN A 3 27.85 8.77 15.28
N GLY A 4 27.11 7.81 14.71
CA GLY A 4 26.53 7.97 13.39
C GLY A 4 25.45 9.03 13.49
N GLY A 5 25.76 10.26 13.06
CA GLY A 5 24.76 11.32 12.98
C GLY A 5 23.58 10.87 12.12
N THR A 6 22.37 11.31 12.46
CA THR A 6 21.17 11.00 11.67
C THR A 6 21.36 11.52 10.24
N ILE A 7 21.52 10.60 9.28
CA ILE A 7 21.74 10.94 7.87
C ILE A 7 20.43 11.28 7.16
N LEU A 8 19.30 10.69 7.60
CA LEU A 8 17.99 10.94 7.02
C LEU A 8 16.90 10.75 8.09
N THR A 9 16.03 11.76 8.22
CA THR A 9 14.77 11.65 8.96
C THR A 9 13.62 11.72 7.96
N VAL A 10 12.76 10.71 7.97
CA VAL A 10 11.61 10.63 7.05
C VAL A 10 10.35 10.54 7.89
N ASN A 11 9.39 11.43 7.62
CA ASN A 11 8.08 11.32 8.25
C ASN A 11 7.28 10.22 7.53
N GLY A 12 6.89 9.17 8.27
CA GLY A 12 6.10 8.07 7.73
C GLY A 12 4.75 8.52 7.14
N SER A 13 4.16 9.61 7.63
CA SER A 13 2.90 10.14 7.09
C SER A 13 3.07 10.67 5.67
N GLN A 14 4.22 11.27 5.36
CA GLN A 14 4.50 11.79 4.01
C GLN A 14 4.57 10.66 2.99
N VAL A 15 5.17 9.52 3.36
CA VAL A 15 5.21 8.35 2.48
C VAL A 15 3.81 7.79 2.22
N ALA A 16 2.98 7.71 3.27
CA ALA A 16 1.58 7.29 3.15
C ALA A 16 0.77 8.23 2.27
N PHE A 17 0.96 9.55 2.43
CA PHE A 17 0.30 10.56 1.63
C PHE A 17 0.71 10.47 0.15
N ILE A 18 2.00 10.39 -0.15
CA ILE A 18 2.53 10.28 -1.51
C ILE A 18 2.01 9.01 -2.19
N HIS A 19 2.05 7.86 -1.52
CA HIS A 19 1.47 6.62 -2.02
C HIS A 19 -0.03 6.78 -2.34
N THR A 20 -0.79 7.39 -1.44
CA THR A 20 -2.23 7.58 -1.63
C THR A 20 -2.52 8.52 -2.81
N LEU A 21 -1.74 9.58 -2.97
CA LEU A 21 -1.86 10.53 -4.07
C LEU A 21 -1.58 9.87 -5.43
N PHE A 22 -0.50 9.08 -5.54
CA PHE A 22 -0.19 8.36 -6.79
C PHE A 22 -1.23 7.29 -7.11
N ALA A 23 -1.70 6.53 -6.11
CA ALA A 23 -2.75 5.55 -6.32
C ALA A 23 -4.06 6.22 -6.79
N LEU A 24 -4.51 7.28 -6.12
CA LEU A 24 -5.69 8.03 -6.52
C LEU A 24 -5.52 8.68 -7.89
N GLY A 25 -4.35 9.22 -8.19
CA GLY A 25 -4.02 9.77 -9.50
C GLY A 25 -4.08 8.72 -10.60
N ALA A 26 -3.55 7.52 -10.37
CA ALA A 26 -3.59 6.43 -11.35
C ALA A 26 -5.03 6.03 -11.69
N PHE A 27 -5.85 5.74 -10.68
CA PHE A 27 -7.25 5.36 -10.91
C PHE A 27 -8.11 6.51 -11.43
N GLY A 28 -7.90 7.73 -10.91
CA GLY A 28 -8.63 8.91 -11.32
C GLY A 28 -8.35 9.32 -12.77
N THR A 29 -7.09 9.28 -13.20
CA THR A 29 -6.72 9.59 -14.59
C THR A 29 -7.23 8.53 -15.57
N ALA A 30 -7.12 7.24 -15.23
CA ALA A 30 -7.68 6.17 -16.03
C ALA A 30 -9.21 6.29 -16.16
N LEU A 31 -9.91 6.60 -15.08
CA LEU A 31 -11.36 6.83 -15.08
C LEU A 31 -11.75 8.05 -15.91
N ALA A 32 -11.06 9.18 -15.74
CA ALA A 32 -11.34 10.40 -16.51
C ALA A 32 -11.15 10.18 -18.01
N LEU A 33 -10.05 9.52 -18.42
CA LEU A 33 -9.76 9.23 -19.82
C LEU A 33 -10.71 8.16 -20.39
N GLY A 34 -11.00 7.10 -19.64
CA GLY A 34 -11.96 6.08 -20.05
C GLY A 34 -13.35 6.66 -20.26
N CYS A 35 -13.84 7.50 -19.35
CA CYS A 35 -15.11 8.20 -19.50
C CYS A 35 -15.11 9.20 -20.66
N TYR A 36 -13.97 9.84 -20.98
CA TYR A 36 -13.90 10.81 -22.07
C TYR A 36 -13.82 10.14 -23.46
N LEU A 37 -13.02 9.08 -23.59
CA LEU A 37 -12.72 8.46 -24.89
C LEU A 37 -13.59 7.23 -25.20
N HIS A 38 -13.88 6.42 -24.18
CA HIS A 38 -14.38 5.06 -24.36
C HIS A 38 -15.59 4.71 -23.48
N TYR A 39 -16.40 5.70 -23.07
CA TYR A 39 -17.50 5.52 -22.13
C TYR A 39 -18.44 4.33 -22.47
N GLN A 40 -18.97 4.28 -23.69
CA GLN A 40 -19.89 3.21 -24.08
C GLN A 40 -19.23 1.82 -24.12
N LYS A 41 -17.90 1.77 -24.28
CA LYS A 41 -17.12 0.53 -24.35
C LYS A 41 -16.74 0.02 -22.97
N ILE A 42 -16.43 0.90 -22.01
CA ILE A 42 -16.08 0.53 -20.63
C ILE A 42 -17.30 0.15 -19.77
N VAL A 43 -18.48 0.63 -20.17
CA VAL A 43 -19.77 0.33 -19.52
C VAL A 43 -20.40 -0.97 -20.07
N LYS A 44 -19.92 -1.48 -21.21
CA LYS A 44 -20.42 -2.73 -21.78
C LYS A 44 -19.96 -3.93 -20.94
N ASN A 45 -20.91 -4.74 -20.48
CA ASN A 45 -20.64 -6.05 -19.89
C ASN A 45 -20.97 -7.18 -20.89
N GLU A 46 -20.92 -8.45 -20.48
CA GLU A 46 -21.19 -9.59 -21.36
C GLU A 46 -22.66 -9.69 -21.85
N TRP A 47 -23.64 -9.28 -21.03
CA TRP A 47 -25.07 -9.38 -21.32
C TRP A 47 -25.75 -8.06 -21.66
N TYR A 48 -25.23 -6.94 -21.16
CA TYR A 48 -25.85 -5.62 -21.20
C TYR A 48 -24.85 -4.55 -21.66
N SER A 49 -25.39 -3.49 -22.25
CA SER A 49 -24.64 -2.31 -22.67
C SER A 49 -25.46 -1.07 -22.33
N TYR A 50 -24.87 0.10 -22.55
CA TYR A 50 -25.59 1.36 -22.42
C TYR A 50 -26.84 1.33 -23.32
N PRO A 51 -28.05 1.70 -22.81
CA PRO A 51 -28.33 2.49 -21.61
C PRO A 51 -28.68 1.72 -20.31
N GLN A 52 -28.82 0.39 -20.33
CA GLN A 52 -29.19 -0.38 -19.15
C GLN A 52 -28.06 -0.44 -18.11
N GLU A 53 -26.84 -0.68 -18.59
CA GLU A 53 -25.63 -0.55 -17.79
C GLU A 53 -25.10 0.87 -17.96
N TRP A 54 -24.80 1.55 -16.85
CA TRP A 54 -24.28 2.91 -16.86
C TRP A 54 -23.01 3.06 -16.02
N PHE A 55 -22.71 2.09 -15.15
CA PHE A 55 -21.52 2.13 -14.32
C PHE A 55 -20.33 1.51 -15.06
N PRO A 56 -19.21 2.24 -15.24
CA PRO A 56 -18.05 1.70 -15.94
C PRO A 56 -17.35 0.63 -15.10
N SER A 57 -16.92 -0.45 -15.74
CA SER A 57 -16.09 -1.46 -15.08
C SER A 57 -14.69 -0.91 -14.82
N VAL A 58 -14.20 -1.05 -13.58
CA VAL A 58 -12.85 -0.61 -13.19
C VAL A 58 -11.78 -1.35 -13.98
N SER A 59 -11.96 -2.65 -14.24
CA SER A 59 -11.00 -3.43 -15.02
C SER A 59 -10.94 -2.98 -16.48
N ALA A 60 -12.10 -2.72 -17.09
CA ALA A 60 -12.17 -2.25 -18.47
C ALA A 60 -11.54 -0.85 -18.63
N THR A 61 -11.76 -0.01 -17.62
CA THR A 61 -11.25 1.36 -17.55
C THR A 61 -9.72 1.44 -17.43
N ILE A 62 -9.08 0.48 -16.76
CA ILE A 62 -7.61 0.50 -16.56
C ILE A 62 -6.84 -0.42 -17.53
N GLY A 63 -7.53 -1.35 -18.20
CA GLY A 63 -6.89 -2.50 -18.83
C GLY A 63 -7.20 -2.72 -20.31
N ASP A 64 -8.38 -2.32 -20.78
CA ASP A 64 -8.88 -2.82 -22.07
C ASP A 64 -8.50 -1.93 -23.26
N TYR A 65 -8.39 -0.62 -23.04
CA TYR A 65 -8.28 0.35 -24.12
C TYR A 65 -7.02 1.24 -23.99
N TYR A 66 -6.56 1.73 -25.14
CA TYR A 66 -5.49 2.73 -25.26
C TYR A 66 -6.13 4.10 -25.46
N PRO A 67 -5.64 5.20 -24.85
CA PRO A 67 -4.37 5.38 -24.11
C PRO A 67 -4.45 5.25 -22.57
N GLU A 68 -5.61 4.94 -22.00
CA GLU A 68 -5.82 4.86 -20.54
C GLU A 68 -4.95 3.78 -19.88
N ARG A 69 -4.80 2.62 -20.52
CA ARG A 69 -3.97 1.50 -20.02
C ARG A 69 -2.49 1.88 -19.76
N PRO A 70 -1.71 2.39 -20.73
CA PRO A 70 -0.31 2.71 -20.48
C PRO A 70 -0.13 3.82 -19.45
N ILE A 71 -1.06 4.79 -19.38
CA ILE A 71 -1.02 5.87 -18.39
C ILE A 71 -1.19 5.30 -16.98
N PHE A 72 -2.18 4.42 -16.80
CA PHE A 72 -2.38 3.71 -15.53
C PHE A 72 -1.15 2.91 -15.12
N GLN A 73 -0.55 2.17 -16.06
CA GLN A 73 0.65 1.35 -15.81
C GLN A 73 1.86 2.19 -15.39
N ILE A 74 2.08 3.35 -16.03
CA ILE A 74 3.19 4.25 -15.67
C ILE A 74 2.97 4.82 -14.26
N LEU A 75 1.77 5.31 -13.97
CA LEU A 75 1.46 5.91 -12.66
C LEU A 75 1.54 4.87 -11.53
N ILE A 76 1.07 3.64 -11.75
CA ILE A 76 1.17 2.59 -10.74
C ILE A 76 2.61 2.06 -10.57
N ALA A 77 3.42 2.10 -11.64
CA ALA A 77 4.84 1.81 -11.53
C ALA A 77 5.55 2.83 -10.62
N PHE A 78 5.23 4.12 -10.74
CA PHE A 78 5.74 5.14 -9.80
C PHE A 78 5.23 4.93 -8.38
N ASN A 79 3.97 4.49 -8.21
CA ASN A 79 3.40 4.18 -6.89
C ASN A 79 4.10 3.01 -6.17
N SER A 80 4.77 2.11 -6.91
CA SER A 80 5.47 0.96 -6.32
C SER A 80 6.58 1.36 -5.33
N GLY A 81 7.29 2.47 -5.59
CA GLY A 81 8.36 2.98 -4.72
C GLY A 81 7.85 3.33 -3.31
N PRO A 82 6.88 4.27 -3.19
CA PRO A 82 6.23 4.58 -1.91
C PRO A 82 5.63 3.36 -1.21
N ARG A 83 5.05 2.41 -1.98
CA ARG A 83 4.49 1.17 -1.42
C ARG A 83 5.56 0.32 -0.72
N LEU A 84 6.69 0.10 -1.39
CA LEU A 84 7.81 -0.66 -0.82
C LEU A 84 8.40 0.05 0.40
N LEU A 85 8.53 1.39 0.34
CA LEU A 85 9.03 2.18 1.45
C LEU A 85 8.11 2.09 2.68
N LEU A 86 6.79 2.15 2.49
CA LEU A 86 5.82 1.94 3.58
C LEU A 86 6.02 0.60 4.28
N VAL A 87 6.06 -0.49 3.51
CA VAL A 87 6.27 -1.85 4.05
C VAL A 87 7.59 -1.93 4.82
N TYR A 88 8.66 -1.33 4.29
CA TYR A 88 9.96 -1.29 4.96
C TYR A 88 9.91 -0.51 6.28
N THR A 89 9.31 0.69 6.30
CA THR A 89 9.18 1.49 7.53
C THR A 89 8.33 0.79 8.58
N ASN A 90 7.25 0.13 8.15
CA ASN A 90 6.40 -0.66 9.02
C ASN A 90 7.17 -1.85 9.61
N PHE A 91 7.93 -2.57 8.79
CA PHE A 91 8.78 -3.66 9.26
C PHE A 91 9.78 -3.17 10.31
N MET A 92 10.47 -2.05 10.08
CA MET A 92 11.43 -1.51 11.06
C MET A 92 10.77 -1.09 12.37
N LEU A 93 9.54 -0.56 12.33
CA LEU A 93 8.78 -0.20 13.52
C LEU A 93 8.36 -1.42 14.35
N PHE A 94 7.89 -2.49 13.69
CA PHE A 94 7.39 -3.69 14.38
C PHE A 94 8.45 -4.75 14.66
N LYS A 95 9.63 -4.68 14.04
CA LYS A 95 10.78 -5.56 14.29
C LYS A 95 11.06 -5.82 15.78
N PRO A 96 11.13 -4.81 16.69
CA PRO A 96 11.37 -5.07 18.11
C PRO A 96 10.25 -5.88 18.79
N ILE A 97 9.00 -5.77 18.32
CA ILE A 97 7.87 -6.53 18.86
C ILE A 97 7.99 -8.01 18.48
N PHE A 98 8.37 -8.30 17.23
CA PHE A 98 8.55 -9.67 16.75
C PHE A 98 9.80 -10.37 17.32
N LEU A 99 10.85 -9.59 17.62
CA LEU A 99 12.08 -10.11 18.22
C LEU A 99 12.04 -10.13 19.75
N ALA A 100 11.06 -9.47 20.38
CA ALA A 100 10.87 -9.55 21.82
C ALA A 100 10.47 -10.98 22.19
N LYS A 101 11.27 -11.58 23.10
CA LYS A 101 10.93 -12.88 23.69
C LYS A 101 9.51 -12.79 24.29
N PRO A 102 8.61 -13.75 24.02
CA PRO A 102 7.27 -13.73 24.57
C PRO A 102 7.33 -13.57 26.08
N ARG A 103 6.63 -12.55 26.61
CA ARG A 103 6.55 -12.32 28.05
C ARG A 103 5.91 -13.58 28.67
N PRO A 104 6.56 -14.24 29.64
CA PRO A 104 5.98 -15.42 30.25
C PRO A 104 4.61 -15.05 30.87
N PRO A 105 3.64 -15.97 30.85
CA PRO A 105 2.34 -15.73 31.48
C PRO A 105 2.57 -15.32 32.95
N LEU A 106 1.78 -14.35 33.41
CA LEU A 106 1.87 -13.75 34.76
C LEU A 106 1.73 -14.75 35.93
N ALA A 107 1.49 -16.03 35.64
CA ALA A 107 1.25 -17.07 36.63
C ALA A 107 2.44 -17.32 37.58
N ASN A 108 3.70 -17.12 37.16
CA ASN A 108 4.85 -17.66 37.92
C ASN A 108 6.02 -16.68 38.11
N SER A 109 5.78 -15.42 38.53
CA SER A 109 6.86 -14.48 38.89
C SER A 109 7.81 -15.03 39.98
N TRP A 110 7.34 -15.98 40.78
CA TRP A 110 8.10 -16.67 41.83
C TRP A 110 9.12 -17.69 41.32
N LEU A 111 8.98 -18.23 40.10
CA LEU A 111 9.93 -19.20 39.53
C LEU A 111 11.17 -18.51 38.98
N LEU A 112 11.02 -17.36 38.34
CA LEU A 112 12.15 -16.59 37.79
C LEU A 112 13.09 -16.07 38.88
N LYS A 113 12.58 -15.84 40.10
CA LYS A 113 13.40 -15.41 41.24
C LYS A 113 14.31 -16.52 41.77
N LYS A 114 13.98 -17.81 41.57
CA LYS A 114 14.79 -18.92 42.09
C LYS A 114 16.05 -19.16 41.27
N GLU A 115 16.04 -18.92 39.96
CA GLU A 115 17.21 -19.18 39.11
C GLU A 115 18.31 -18.11 39.20
N SER A 116 18.01 -16.92 39.74
CA SER A 116 19.01 -15.87 39.97
C SER A 116 19.79 -16.01 41.29
N PHE A 117 19.42 -16.96 42.15
CA PHE A 117 20.07 -17.22 43.45
C PHE A 117 21.06 -18.40 43.40
N PHE A 118 21.18 -19.10 42.27
CA PHE A 118 22.03 -20.28 42.10
C PHE A 118 23.24 -20.04 41.16
N VAL A 119 23.63 -18.78 40.94
CA VAL A 119 24.89 -18.40 40.29
C VAL A 119 25.65 -17.42 41.18
#